data_AF-A0A7C4WCE6-F1
#
_entry.id   AF-A0A7C4WCE6-F1
#
_cell.length_a   1.000
_cell.length_b   1.000
_cell.length_c   1.000
_cell.angle_alpha   90.00
_cell.angle_beta   90.00
_cell.angle_gamma   90.00
#
_symmetry.space_group_name_H-M   'P 1'
#
loop_
_entity.id
_entity.type
_entity.pdbx_description
1 polymer ?
#
loop_
_entity_poly.entity_id
_entity_poly.type
_entity_poly.pdbx_seq_one_letter_code
_entity_poly.pdbx_strand_id
1 'polypeptide(L)'
;MEFCPKCGTLLVPVSSEGKTYLVCRKCGYRKETSSKSGYVVRGEVSGDKREKLLVVEGVRSREKEKVEEEREIMKEYYEVFLESMESEGE
;
A
#
# COMPACT_ATOMS: atom_id res chain seq x y z
N MET A 1 -19.43 -4.53 -30.14
CA MET A 1 -18.54 -5.17 -29.15
C MET A 1 -18.00 -6.43 -29.81
N GLU A 2 -16.68 -6.53 -29.99
CA GLU A 2 -16.05 -7.69 -30.63
C GLU A 2 -15.50 -8.65 -29.56
N PHE A 3 -15.79 -9.95 -29.71
CA PHE A 3 -15.26 -11.02 -28.87
C PHE A 3 -14.11 -11.73 -29.59
N CYS A 4 -13.18 -12.27 -28.83
CA CYS A 4 -12.06 -13.01 -29.39
C CYS A 4 -12.54 -14.33 -30.01
N PRO A 5 -12.23 -14.61 -31.30
CA PRO A 5 -12.66 -15.85 -31.96
C PRO A 5 -12.02 -17.11 -31.38
N LYS A 6 -10.92 -16.98 -30.61
CA LYS A 6 -10.22 -18.12 -30.02
C LYS A 6 -10.76 -18.55 -28.66
N CYS A 7 -11.28 -17.60 -27.86
CA CYS A 7 -11.59 -17.86 -26.45
C CYS A 7 -12.89 -17.21 -25.97
N GLY A 8 -13.63 -16.54 -26.85
CA GLY A 8 -14.90 -15.86 -26.53
C GLY A 8 -14.78 -14.70 -25.54
N THR A 9 -13.57 -14.26 -25.20
CA THR A 9 -13.34 -13.15 -24.25
C THR A 9 -13.46 -11.80 -24.95
N LEU A 10 -14.01 -10.79 -24.28
CA LEU A 10 -14.13 -9.42 -24.79
C LEU A 10 -12.75 -8.85 -25.20
N LEU A 11 -12.68 -8.24 -26.39
CA LEU A 11 -11.46 -7.61 -26.90
C LEU A 11 -11.35 -6.17 -26.42
N VAL A 12 -10.37 -5.87 -25.56
CA VAL A 12 -10.21 -4.54 -24.96
C VAL A 12 -9.43 -3.63 -25.91
N PRO A 13 -9.92 -2.41 -26.21
CA PRO A 13 -9.16 -1.44 -27.00
C PRO A 13 -7.97 -0.89 -26.21
N VAL A 14 -6.81 -0.87 -26.85
CA VAL A 14 -5.55 -0.35 -26.37
C VAL A 14 -5.03 0.63 -27.42
N SER A 15 -4.86 1.89 -27.05
CA SER A 15 -4.20 2.89 -27.89
C SER A 15 -2.69 2.74 -27.76
N SER A 16 -2.00 2.49 -28.86
CA SER A 16 -0.54 2.42 -28.92
C SER A 16 -0.06 3.08 -30.22
N GLU A 17 0.92 3.97 -30.13
CA GLU A 17 1.54 4.64 -31.29
C GLU A 17 0.54 5.35 -32.24
N GLY A 18 -0.50 5.98 -31.68
CA GLY A 18 -1.51 6.71 -32.46
C GLY A 18 -2.55 5.82 -33.16
N LYS A 19 -2.46 4.49 -33.00
CA LYS A 19 -3.41 3.51 -33.54
C LYS A 19 -4.15 2.81 -32.41
N THR A 20 -5.38 2.36 -32.69
CA THR A 20 -6.19 1.61 -31.71
C THR A 20 -6.13 0.13 -32.05
N TYR A 21 -5.76 -0.70 -31.07
CA TYR A 21 -5.70 -2.14 -31.20
C TYR A 21 -6.69 -2.80 -30.24
N LEU A 22 -7.44 -3.78 -30.72
CA LEU A 22 -8.30 -4.62 -29.91
C LEU A 22 -7.51 -5.85 -29.46
N VAL A 23 -7.25 -5.96 -28.15
CA VAL A 23 -6.40 -7.00 -27.57
C VAL A 23 -7.20 -7.91 -26.63
N CYS A 24 -7.05 -9.22 -26.82
CA CYS A 24 -7.56 -10.23 -25.90
C CYS A 24 -6.57 -10.45 -24.74
N ARG A 25 -7.00 -10.20 -23.50
CA ARG A 25 -6.17 -10.44 -22.30
C ARG A 25 -5.93 -11.92 -21.99
N LYS A 26 -6.75 -12.83 -22.52
CA LYS A 26 -6.67 -14.26 -22.22
C LYS A 26 -5.75 -15.02 -23.17
N CYS A 27 -5.76 -14.69 -24.46
CA CYS A 27 -5.01 -15.45 -25.49
C CYS A 27 -4.03 -14.60 -26.30
N GLY A 28 -3.92 -13.29 -26.04
CA GLY A 28 -3.00 -12.39 -26.74
C GLY A 28 -3.37 -12.04 -28.18
N TYR A 29 -4.61 -12.34 -28.62
CA TYR A 29 -5.08 -11.95 -29.96
C TYR A 29 -5.12 -10.42 -30.08
N ARG A 30 -4.52 -9.87 -31.15
CA ARG A 30 -4.50 -8.42 -31.43
C ARG A 30 -5.07 -8.15 -32.82
N LYS A 31 -5.95 -7.16 -32.93
CA LYS A 31 -6.53 -6.69 -34.20
C LYS A 31 -6.39 -5.17 -34.27
N GLU A 32 -5.75 -4.66 -35.31
CA GLU A 32 -5.71 -3.22 -35.58
C GLU A 32 -7.09 -2.75 -36.01
N THR A 33 -7.59 -1.68 -35.40
CA THR A 33 -8.86 -1.06 -35.78
C THR A 33 -8.71 0.44 -35.88
N SER A 34 -9.08 1.00 -37.03
CA SER A 34 -9.09 2.45 -37.27
C SER A 34 -10.38 3.11 -36.78
N SER A 35 -11.43 2.31 -36.55
CA SER A 35 -12.76 2.83 -36.21
C SER A 35 -12.86 3.16 -34.72
N LYS A 36 -13.21 4.42 -34.42
CA LYS A 36 -13.67 4.92 -33.11
C LYS A 36 -14.95 4.23 -32.58
N SER A 37 -15.43 3.15 -33.21
CA SER A 37 -16.62 2.39 -32.81
C SER A 37 -16.34 1.30 -31.75
N GLY A 38 -15.09 1.16 -31.34
CA GLY A 38 -14.70 0.34 -30.19
C GLY A 38 -15.18 1.01 -28.89
N TYR A 39 -15.98 0.29 -28.11
CA TYR A 39 -16.47 0.73 -26.81
C TYR A 39 -15.32 1.31 -25.96
N VAL A 40 -15.50 2.52 -25.44
CA VAL A 40 -14.49 3.17 -24.60
C VAL A 40 -14.61 2.57 -23.21
N VAL A 41 -13.58 1.88 -22.72
CA VAL A 41 -13.47 1.52 -21.31
C VAL A 41 -13.14 2.80 -20.55
N ARG A 42 -14.16 3.55 -20.14
CA ARG A 42 -14.00 4.64 -19.17
C ARG A 42 -13.79 3.99 -17.81
N GLY A 43 -12.54 3.91 -17.38
CA GLY A 43 -12.27 3.78 -15.96
C GLY A 43 -12.62 5.11 -15.32
N GLU A 44 -13.80 5.22 -14.70
CA GLU A 44 -14.04 6.27 -13.73
C GLU A 44 -13.07 6.02 -12.58
N VAL A 45 -11.94 6.73 -12.61
CA VAL A 45 -11.09 6.87 -11.43
C VAL A 45 -11.86 7.80 -10.51
N SER A 46 -12.84 7.24 -9.79
CA SER A 46 -13.44 7.91 -8.64
C SER A 46 -12.31 8.35 -7.72
N GLY A 47 -12.24 9.65 -7.42
CA GLY A 47 -11.23 10.26 -6.54
C GLY A 47 -11.18 9.69 -5.12
N ASP A 48 -12.01 8.68 -4.83
CA ASP A 48 -12.08 7.86 -3.62
C ASP A 48 -10.95 6.85 -3.43
N LYS A 49 -9.91 6.84 -4.29
CA LYS A 49 -8.62 6.22 -3.91
C LYS A 49 -7.82 7.13 -2.97
N ARG A 50 -8.47 7.69 -1.95
CA ARG A 50 -7.75 8.16 -0.76
C ARG A 50 -7.33 6.91 -0.02
N GLU A 51 -6.03 6.64 0.04
CA GLU A 51 -5.46 5.59 0.87
C GLU A 51 -6.07 5.71 2.26
N LYS A 52 -6.85 4.71 2.69
CA LYS A 52 -7.40 4.68 4.04
C LYS A 52 -6.21 4.52 5.00
N LEU A 53 -5.80 5.62 5.62
CA LEU A 53 -4.82 5.60 6.72
C LEU A 53 -5.41 4.79 7.87
N LEU A 54 -4.95 3.55 8.01
CA LEU A 54 -5.28 2.67 9.12
C LEU A 54 -4.51 3.14 10.36
N VAL A 55 -5.20 3.81 11.27
CA VAL A 55 -4.65 4.20 12.58
C VAL A 55 -4.73 2.97 13.50
N VAL A 56 -3.57 2.41 13.87
CA VAL A 56 -3.47 1.27 14.80
C VAL A 56 -3.34 1.80 16.22
N GLU A 57 -4.40 1.71 17.02
CA GLU A 57 -4.45 2.26 18.38
C GLU A 57 -3.50 1.55 19.37
N GLY A 58 -3.09 0.31 19.08
CA GLY A 58 -2.29 -0.54 19.98
C GLY A 58 -0.78 -0.20 20.06
N VAL A 59 -0.27 0.72 19.23
CA VAL A 59 1.15 1.13 19.31
C VAL A 59 1.37 2.12 20.46
N ARG A 60 0.38 3.01 20.69
CA ARG A 60 0.46 4.09 21.69
C ARG A 60 0.51 3.59 23.14
N SER A 61 -0.15 2.46 23.43
CA SER A 61 -0.10 1.86 24.78
C SER A 61 1.27 1.25 25.07
N ARG A 62 1.87 0.57 24.08
CA ARG A 62 3.23 0.02 24.18
C ARG A 62 4.30 1.09 24.30
N GLU A 63 4.16 2.23 23.62
CA GLU A 63 5.09 3.35 23.77
C GLU A 63 5.02 3.94 25.19
N LYS A 64 3.83 4.05 25.79
CA LYS A 64 3.68 4.53 27.17
C LYS A 64 4.32 3.59 28.19
N GLU A 65 4.06 2.29 28.05
CA GLU A 65 4.63 1.24 28.92
C GLU A 65 6.17 1.28 28.87
N LYS A 66 6.76 1.38 27.68
CA LYS A 66 8.21 1.51 27.52
C LYS A 66 8.80 2.76 28.17
N VAL A 67 8.13 3.91 28.04
CA VAL A 67 8.59 5.16 28.67
C VAL A 67 8.55 5.06 30.19
N GLU A 68 7.58 4.33 30.74
CA GLU A 68 7.45 4.10 32.17
C GLU A 68 8.55 3.14 32.67
N GLU A 69 8.79 2.04 31.95
CA GLU A 69 9.89 1.10 32.21
C GLU A 69 11.27 1.79 32.18
N GLU A 70 11.57 2.58 31.13
CA GLU A 70 12.83 3.32 31.02
C GLU A 70 13.05 4.26 32.20
N ARG A 71 11.97 4.89 32.68
CA ARG A 71 12.01 5.82 33.82
C ARG A 71 12.28 5.10 35.14
N GLU A 72 11.71 3.91 35.31
CA GLU A 72 11.91 3.07 36.49
C GLU A 72 13.34 2.52 36.55
N ILE A 73 13.84 2.00 35.43
CA ILE A 73 15.24 1.55 35.28
C ILE A 73 16.23 2.68 35.59
N MET A 74 15.96 3.89 35.10
CA MET A 74 16.81 5.05 35.37
C MET A 74 16.84 5.41 36.87
N LYS A 75 15.72 5.25 37.57
CA LYS A 75 15.61 5.52 39.01
C LYS A 75 16.40 4.48 39.82
N GLU A 76 16.23 3.20 39.49
CA GLU A 76 16.96 2.10 40.13
C GLU A 76 18.48 2.24 39.93
N TYR A 77 18.91 2.54 38.70
CA TYR A 77 20.32 2.82 38.41
C TYR A 77 20.88 3.97 39.26
N TYR A 78 20.11 5.04 39.42
CA TYR A 78 20.55 6.19 40.22
C TYR A 78 20.61 5.87 41.72
N GLU A 79 19.68 5.08 42.25
CA GLU A 79 19.70 4.61 43.64
C GLU A 79 20.95 3.75 43.91
N VAL A 80 21.21 2.75 43.06
CA VAL A 80 22.42 1.90 43.16
C VAL A 80 23.71 2.73 43.07
N PHE A 81 23.73 3.74 42.20
CA PHE A 81 24.87 4.64 42.07
C PHE A 81 25.11 5.46 43.34
N LEU A 82 24.07 6.00 43.97
CA LEU A 82 24.18 6.74 45.23
C LEU A 82 24.60 5.83 46.39
N GLU A 83 24.03 4.63 46.49
CA GLU A 83 24.44 3.64 47.50
C GLU A 83 25.93 3.28 47.36
N SER A 84 26.40 3.08 46.12
CA SER A 84 27.82 2.82 45.84
C SER A 84 28.70 3.98 46.33
N MET A 85 28.31 5.22 46.05
CA MET A 85 29.08 6.40 46.50
C MET A 85 29.03 6.62 48.01
N GLU A 86 27.89 6.33 48.67
CA GLU A 86 27.77 6.39 50.12
C GLU A 86 28.63 5.32 50.79
N SER A 87 28.68 4.10 50.24
CA SER A 87 29.51 3.01 50.76
C SER A 87 31.01 3.22 50.58
N GLU A 88 31.43 4.01 49.58
CA GLU A 88 32.83 4.41 49.37
C GLU A 88 33.23 5.64 50.19
N GLY A 89 32.26 6.32 50.81
CA GLY A 89 32.47 7.51 51.63
C GLY A 89 32.70 7.24 53.13
N GLU A 90 32.60 5.99 53.58
CA GLU A 90 32.90 5.53 54.95
C GLU A 90 34.30 4.90 55.10
#